data_AF-A0A1H9QQX0-F1
#
_entry.id   AF-A0A1H9QQX0-F1
#
_cell.length_a   1.000
_cell.length_b   1.000
_cell.length_c   1.000
_cell.angle_alpha   90.00
_cell.angle_beta   90.00
_cell.angle_gamma   90.00
#
_symmetry.space_group_name_H-M   'P 1'
#
loop_
_entity.id
_entity.type
_entity.pdbx_description
1 polymer ?
#
loop_
_entity_poly.entity_id
_entity_poly.type
_entity_poly.pdbx_seq_one_letter_code
_entity_poly.pdbx_strand_id
1 'polypeptide(L)' 'MSTAPTVRGTLALFAPRHLPNLLRLKAFFARQFRQTPREQFAAVFAPYARRLSADILPRFGKAAIAAAQRDVGDEA' A
#
# COMPACT_ATOMS: atom_id res chain seq x y z
N MET A 1 -33.45 19.17 -0.33
CA MET A 1 -32.94 17.94 0.31
C MET A 1 -31.81 17.42 -0.58
N SER A 2 -30.57 17.49 -0.08
CA SER A 2 -29.33 17.30 -0.85
C SER A 2 -29.03 15.82 -1.05
N THR A 3 -29.07 15.34 -2.30
CA THR A 3 -28.59 14.00 -2.67
C THR A 3 -27.10 14.07 -2.96
N ALA A 4 -26.30 13.67 -1.98
CA ALA A 4 -24.85 13.58 -2.11
C ALA A 4 -24.47 12.58 -3.22
N PRO A 5 -23.59 12.94 -4.17
CA PRO A 5 -23.11 11.98 -5.15
C PRO A 5 -22.23 10.94 -4.44
N THR A 6 -22.70 9.70 -4.50
CA THR A 6 -21.95 8.52 -4.11
C THR A 6 -20.79 8.35 -5.09
N VAL A 7 -19.62 8.87 -4.74
CA VAL A 7 -18.37 8.60 -5.45
C VAL A 7 -17.93 7.16 -5.14
N ARG A 8 -18.61 6.19 -5.75
CA ARG A 8 -18.15 4.79 -5.83
C ARG A 8 -17.40 4.62 -7.15
N GLY A 9 -16.17 5.11 -7.21
CA GLY A 9 -15.37 4.89 -8.41
C GLY A 9 -14.10 5.71 -8.46
N THR A 10 -13.05 5.26 -7.77
CA THR A 10 -11.68 5.73 -8.07
C THR A 10 -10.55 4.83 -7.56
N LEU A 11 -10.84 3.56 -7.21
CA LEU A 11 -9.77 2.62 -6.80
C LEU A 11 -9.51 1.53 -7.85
N ALA A 12 -10.37 1.37 -8.85
CA ALA A 12 -10.24 0.33 -9.88
C ALA A 12 -9.44 0.77 -11.12
N LEU A 13 -9.34 2.07 -11.41
CA LEU A 13 -8.56 2.62 -12.53
C LEU A 13 -7.04 2.52 -12.33
N PHE A 14 -6.63 2.07 -11.15
CA PHE A 14 -5.26 2.03 -10.66
C PHE A 14 -4.73 0.59 -10.55
N ALA A 15 -5.39 -0.40 -11.15
CA ALA A 15 -5.07 -1.81 -10.88
C ALA A 15 -3.68 -2.32 -11.36
N PRO A 16 -3.07 -1.88 -12.48
CA PRO A 16 -1.79 -2.45 -12.93
C PRO A 16 -0.54 -1.75 -12.40
N ARG A 17 -0.53 -0.41 -12.33
CA ARG A 17 0.67 0.39 -11.96
C ARG A 17 0.84 0.56 -10.44
N HIS A 18 -0.13 0.15 -9.64
CA HIS A 18 -0.14 0.48 -8.22
C HIS A 18 0.50 -0.59 -7.37
N LEU A 19 0.59 -1.83 -7.84
CA LEU A 19 1.20 -2.90 -7.05
C LEU A 19 2.68 -2.61 -6.75
N PRO A 20 3.51 -2.17 -7.73
CA PRO A 20 4.87 -1.70 -7.42
C PRO A 20 4.88 -0.51 -6.44
N ASN A 21 3.97 0.45 -6.58
CA ASN A 21 3.89 1.60 -5.68
C ASN A 21 3.47 1.22 -4.24
N LEU A 22 2.54 0.27 -4.10
CA LEU A 22 2.11 -0.28 -2.81
C LEU A 22 3.25 -1.06 -2.13
N LEU A 23 4.07 -1.76 -2.91
CA LEU A 23 5.26 -2.43 -2.40
C LEU A 23 6.33 -1.42 -1.96
N ARG A 24 6.54 -0.33 -2.71
CA ARG A 24 7.41 0.79 -2.29
C ARG A 24 6.89 1.42 -0.99
N LEU A 25 5.58 1.61 -0.85
CA LEU A 25 4.96 2.12 0.37
C LEU A 25 5.14 1.17 1.56
N LYS A 26 5.02 -0.15 1.35
CA LYS A 26 5.33 -1.16 2.36
C LYS A 26 6.80 -1.09 2.80
N ALA A 27 7.72 -0.96 1.85
CA ALA A 27 9.14 -0.81 2.15
C ALA A 27 9.44 0.50 2.90
N PHE A 28 8.74 1.58 2.57
CA PHE A 28 8.81 2.85 3.29
C PHE A 28 8.39 2.71 4.75
N PHE A 29 7.24 2.05 5.03
CA PHE A 29 6.83 1.80 6.41
C PHE A 29 7.85 0.95 7.18
N ALA A 30 8.45 -0.05 6.54
CA ALA A 30 9.50 -0.85 7.16
C ALA A 30 10.77 -0.04 7.50
N ARG A 31 11.16 0.91 6.64
CA ARG A 31 12.27 1.85 6.91
C ARG A 31 11.91 2.81 8.04
N GLN A 32 10.72 3.40 8.00
CA GLN A 32 10.26 4.33 9.02
C GLN A 32 10.16 3.67 10.40
N PHE A 33 9.76 2.41 10.47
CA PHE A 33 9.78 1.64 11.73
C PHE A 33 11.18 1.48 12.33
N ARG A 34 12.23 1.44 11.48
CA ARG A 34 13.63 1.37 11.95
C ARG A 34 14.19 2.74 12.35
N GLN A 35 13.66 3.82 11.77
CA GLN A 35 14.18 5.19 11.94
C GLN A 35 13.38 6.02 12.96
N THR A 36 12.16 5.63 13.31
CA THR A 36 11.26 6.36 14.21
C THR A 36 11.12 5.67 15.57
N PRO A 37 10.98 6.42 16.69
CA PRO A 37 10.57 5.85 17.97
C PRO A 37 9.29 5.03 17.85
N ARG A 38 9.29 3.81 18.42
CA ARG A 38 8.25 2.80 18.20
C ARG A 38 6.83 3.31 18.51
N GLU A 39 6.68 4.15 19.53
CA GLU A 39 5.39 4.71 19.95
C GLU A 39 4.81 5.66 18.90
N GLN A 40 5.65 6.50 18.29
CA GLN A 40 5.22 7.45 17.27
C GLN A 40 4.87 6.75 15.95
N PHE A 41 5.61 5.69 15.61
CA PHE A 41 5.24 4.83 14.48
C PHE A 41 3.93 4.08 14.74
N ALA A 42 3.74 3.54 15.95
CA ALA A 42 2.54 2.80 16.33
C ALA A 42 1.28 3.67 16.28
N ALA A 43 1.38 4.93 16.74
CA ALA A 43 0.26 5.86 16.74
C ALA A 43 -0.17 6.28 15.32
N VAL A 44 0.80 6.48 14.41
CA VAL A 44 0.52 7.09 13.10
C VAL A 44 0.51 6.09 11.95
N PHE A 45 1.46 5.16 11.89
CA PHE A 45 1.69 4.34 10.69
C PHE A 45 1.25 2.89 10.82
N ALA A 46 1.24 2.31 12.03
CA ALA A 46 0.86 0.92 12.25
C ALA A 46 -0.54 0.53 11.72
N PRO A 47 -1.63 1.32 11.89
CA PRO A 47 -2.93 0.94 11.34
C PRO A 47 -2.92 0.86 9.80
N TYR A 48 -2.18 1.77 9.14
CA TYR A 48 -2.05 1.77 7.68
C TYR A 48 -1.14 0.65 7.17
N ALA A 49 -0.02 0.39 7.84
CA ALA A 49 0.88 -0.72 7.51
C ALA A 49 0.18 -2.08 7.65
N ARG A 50 -0.66 -2.23 8.69
CA ARG A 50 -1.47 -3.42 8.91
C ARG A 50 -2.53 -3.59 7.84
N ARG A 51 -3.29 -2.53 7.51
CA ARG A 51 -4.28 -2.56 6.43
C ARG A 51 -3.63 -2.91 5.08
N LEU A 52 -2.50 -2.29 4.77
CA LEU A 52 -1.76 -2.57 3.54
C LEU A 52 -1.37 -4.05 3.43
N SER A 53 -0.82 -4.62 4.50
CA SER A 53 -0.31 -5.99 4.48
C SER A 53 -1.38 -7.06 4.63
N ALA A 54 -2.42 -6.81 5.43
CA ALA A 54 -3.44 -7.80 5.78
C ALA A 54 -4.71 -7.75 4.90
N ASP A 55 -5.03 -6.58 4.34
CA ASP A 55 -6.31 -6.37 3.62
C ASP A 55 -6.10 -5.97 2.15
N ILE A 56 -5.08 -5.18 1.84
CA ILE A 56 -4.87 -4.67 0.47
C ILE A 56 -4.02 -5.63 -0.36
N LEU A 57 -2.80 -5.97 0.10
CA LEU A 57 -1.88 -6.83 -0.65
C LEU A 57 -2.43 -8.24 -0.95
N PRO A 58 -3.14 -8.92 -0.02
CA PRO A 58 -3.70 -10.24 -0.29
C PRO A 58 -4.80 -10.27 -1.37
N ARG A 59 -5.37 -9.11 -1.74
CA ARG A 59 -6.32 -9.01 -2.86
C ARG A 59 -5.66 -9.19 -4.23
N PHE A 60 -4.34 -9.07 -4.29
CA PHE A 60 -3.57 -9.29 -5.51
C PHE A 60 -3.08 -10.73 -5.58
N GLY A 61 -3.08 -11.30 -6.78
CA GLY A 61 -2.54 -12.63 -7.01
C GLY A 61 -1.04 -12.70 -6.71
N LYS A 62 -0.56 -13.82 -6.17
CA LYS A 62 0.86 -14.03 -5.84
C LYS A 62 1.79 -13.76 -7.03
N ALA A 63 1.38 -14.16 -8.24
CA ALA A 63 2.15 -13.92 -9.47
C ALA A 63 2.27 -12.42 -9.81
N ALA A 64 1.20 -11.65 -9.59
CA ALA A 64 1.22 -10.20 -9.79
C ALA A 64 2.14 -9.51 -8.78
N ILE A 65 2.11 -9.95 -7.51
CA ILE A 65 3.02 -9.44 -6.47
C ILE A 65 4.48 -9.74 -6.85
N ALA A 66 4.78 -10.96 -7.28
CA ALA A 66 6.13 -11.35 -7.69
C ALA A 66 6.62 -10.56 -8.91
N ALA A 67 5.76 -10.29 -9.90
CA ALA A 67 6.09 -9.43 -11.04
C ALA A 67 6.37 -8.00 -10.57
N ALA A 68 5.50 -7.42 -9.74
CA ALA A 68 5.67 -6.07 -9.22
C ALA A 68 6.90 -5.91 -8.30
N GLN A 69 7.33 -6.98 -7.63
CA GLN A 69 8.58 -6.96 -6.85
C GLN A 69 9.82 -6.80 -7.74
N ARG A 70 9.79 -7.32 -8.97
CA ARG A 70 10.89 -7.16 -9.94
C ARG A 70 10.98 -5.71 -10.41
N ASP A 71 9.85 -5.09 -10.73
CA ASP A 71 9.77 -3.66 -11.13
C ASP A 71 10.25 -2.69 -10.03
N VAL A 72 10.16 -3.06 -8.75
CA VAL A 72 10.68 -2.24 -7.64
C VAL A 72 12.20 -2.38 -7.48
N GLY A 73 12.76 -3.52 -7.89
CA GLY A 73 14.21 -3.78 -7.82
C GLY A 73 15.00 -3.26 -9.01
N ASP A 74 14.34 -2.99 -10.14
CA ASP A 74 14.98 -2.58 -11.40
C ASP A 74 15.27 -1.05 -11.48
N GLU A 75 14.69 -0.24 -10.59
CA GLU A 75 14.98 1.21 -10.51
C GLU A 75 16.19 1.51 -9.62
N ALA A 76 17.32 0.85 -9.90
CA ALA A 76 18.62 1.03 -9.24
C ALA A 76 19.66 1.61 -10.20
#